data_AF-A0A942IF84-F1
#
_entry.id   AF-A0A942IF84-F1
#
_cell.length_a   1.000
_cell.length_b   1.000
_cell.length_c   1.000
_cell.angle_alpha   90.00
_cell.angle_beta   90.00
_cell.angle_gamma   90.00
#
_symmetry.space_group_name_H-M   'P 1'
#
loop_
_entity.id
_entity.type
_entity.pdbx_description
1 polymer ?
#
loop_
_entity_poly.entity_id
_entity_poly.type
_entity_poly.pdbx_seq_one_letter_code
_entity_poly.pdbx_strand_id
1 'polypeptide(L)'
;MKLQFDPNQQYQLDAVAALTDLFEGQPQGAPEYSVIHVEGMGGLFAGQTRTELGVGNHLLFSEEKLLANTRGVQVRNDIEVTHPDASLEAWELFDAAANEPRRCPHFSVEMETGT
;
A
#
# COMPACT_ATOMS: atom_id res chain seq x y z
N MET A 1 30.45 2.82 22.18
CA MET A 1 29.21 2.13 21.76
C MET A 1 29.29 1.92 20.26
N LYS A 2 29.07 0.71 19.75
CA LYS A 2 28.97 0.45 18.29
C LYS A 2 27.53 0.05 18.01
N LEU A 3 26.78 0.93 17.36
CA LEU A 3 25.45 0.61 16.84
C LEU A 3 25.66 -0.27 15.60
N GLN A 4 25.00 -1.42 15.56
CA GLN A 4 24.96 -2.30 14.41
C GLN A 4 23.51 -2.57 14.07
N PHE A 5 23.19 -2.51 12.78
CA PHE A 5 21.86 -2.82 12.29
C PHE A 5 21.62 -4.33 12.37
N ASP A 6 20.46 -4.70 12.90
CA ASP A 6 19.97 -6.08 12.84
C ASP A 6 18.68 -6.12 12.00
N PRO A 7 18.71 -6.70 10.79
CA PRO A 7 17.53 -6.80 9.93
C PRO A 7 16.44 -7.74 10.45
N ASN A 8 16.72 -8.55 11.48
CA ASN A 8 15.82 -9.60 11.96
C ASN A 8 15.08 -9.21 13.25
N GLN A 9 15.08 -7.92 13.61
CA GLN A 9 14.33 -7.43 14.75
C GLN A 9 12.82 -7.62 14.49
N GLN A 10 12.18 -8.49 15.27
CA GLN A 10 10.81 -8.93 15.02
C GLN A 10 9.82 -7.76 14.95
N TYR A 11 9.94 -6.76 15.84
CA TYR A 11 9.07 -5.58 15.81
C TYR A 11 9.19 -4.76 14.52
N GLN A 12 10.36 -4.75 13.86
CA GLN A 12 10.53 -4.07 12.58
C GLN A 12 9.88 -4.87 11.45
N LEU A 13 10.03 -6.19 11.49
CA LEU A 13 9.39 -7.09 10.54
C LEU A 13 7.86 -7.03 10.68
N ASP A 14 7.34 -6.96 11.90
CA ASP A 14 5.91 -6.84 12.18
C ASP A 14 5.35 -5.51 11.69
N ALA A 15 6.08 -4.40 11.88
CA ALA A 15 5.72 -3.08 11.37
C ALA A 15 5.67 -3.05 9.83
N VAL A 16 6.67 -3.65 9.16
CA VAL A 16 6.67 -3.79 7.70
C VAL A 16 5.50 -4.65 7.24
N ALA A 17 5.26 -5.79 7.89
CA ALA A 17 4.16 -6.69 7.55
C ALA A 17 2.80 -6.02 7.71
N ALA A 18 2.59 -5.24 8.78
CA ALA A 18 1.36 -4.49 9.01
C ALA A 18 1.02 -3.54 7.84
N LEU A 19 2.03 -2.94 7.20
CA LEU A 19 1.83 -2.09 6.03
C LEU A 19 1.65 -2.89 4.73
N THR A 20 2.47 -3.91 4.49
CA THR A 20 2.39 -4.68 3.24
C THR A 20 1.08 -5.44 3.12
N ASP A 21 0.55 -5.92 4.25
CA ASP A 21 -0.68 -6.71 4.29
C ASP A 21 -1.94 -5.88 3.97
N LEU A 22 -1.88 -4.54 4.11
CA LEU A 22 -2.96 -3.66 3.64
C LEU A 22 -3.23 -3.85 2.13
N PHE A 23 -2.20 -4.18 1.37
CA PHE A 23 -2.26 -4.33 -0.09
C PHE A 23 -2.33 -5.78 -0.55
N GLU A 24 -2.70 -6.71 0.34
CA GLU A 24 -2.88 -8.11 -0.01
C GLU A 24 -3.87 -8.28 -1.18
N GLY A 25 -3.42 -8.98 -2.22
CA GLY A 25 -4.19 -9.23 -3.44
C GLY A 25 -4.06 -8.13 -4.51
N GLN A 26 -3.21 -7.13 -4.31
CA GLN A 26 -2.67 -6.31 -5.39
C GLN A 26 -1.83 -7.20 -6.32
N PRO A 27 -2.10 -7.22 -7.64
CA PRO A 27 -1.24 -7.92 -8.59
C PRO A 27 0.19 -7.38 -8.55
N GLN A 28 1.17 -8.27 -8.45
CA GLN A 28 2.57 -7.89 -8.59
C GLN A 28 2.88 -7.62 -10.07
N GLY A 29 3.55 -6.51 -10.33
CA GLY A 29 4.14 -6.23 -11.64
C GLY A 29 5.21 -7.25 -12.00
N ALA A 30 5.55 -7.36 -13.29
CA ALA A 30 6.61 -8.27 -13.68
C ALA A 30 7.98 -7.74 -13.22
N PRO A 31 8.96 -8.62 -12.94
CA PRO A 31 10.28 -8.22 -12.47
C PRO A 31 11.02 -7.33 -13.48
N GLU A 32 11.97 -6.55 -12.97
CA GLU A 32 12.72 -5.48 -13.67
C GLU A 32 13.45 -5.93 -14.95
N TYR A 33 13.62 -7.25 -15.17
CA TYR A 33 14.27 -7.86 -16.34
C TYR A 33 13.35 -8.79 -17.14
N SER A 34 12.06 -8.50 -17.22
CA SER A 34 11.11 -9.30 -18.01
C SER A 34 10.99 -8.81 -19.46
N VAL A 35 10.77 -9.74 -20.39
CA VAL A 35 10.58 -9.44 -21.82
C VAL A 35 9.28 -8.64 -22.00
N ILE A 36 9.40 -7.47 -22.61
CA ILE A 36 8.28 -6.54 -22.83
C ILE A 36 7.35 -7.11 -23.92
N HIS A 37 6.22 -7.68 -23.52
CA HIS A 37 5.09 -7.94 -24.41
C HIS A 37 4.14 -6.73 -24.38
N VAL A 38 4.06 -5.98 -25.48
CA VAL A 38 3.31 -4.71 -25.61
C VAL A 38 1.83 -4.95 -26.01
N GLU A 39 1.43 -6.19 -26.25
CA GLU A 39 0.05 -6.50 -26.66
C GLU A 39 -0.89 -6.64 -25.46
N GLY A 40 -1.76 -5.63 -25.29
CA GLY A 40 -2.83 -5.63 -24.28
C GLY A 40 -2.29 -5.41 -22.87
N MET A 41 -2.83 -4.43 -22.16
CA MET A 41 -2.47 -4.14 -20.76
C MET A 41 -2.67 -5.38 -19.86
N GLY A 42 -1.62 -6.20 -19.72
CA GLY A 42 -1.60 -7.42 -18.92
C GLY A 42 -0.20 -8.06 -18.92
N GLY A 43 0.32 -8.37 -17.73
CA GLY A 43 1.65 -8.94 -17.51
C GLY A 43 2.64 -7.94 -16.91
N LEU A 44 3.45 -7.28 -17.75
CA LEU A 44 4.54 -6.39 -17.31
C LEU A 44 4.07 -5.18 -16.51
N PHE A 45 3.00 -4.53 -16.98
CA PHE A 45 2.41 -3.36 -16.36
C PHE A 45 1.30 -3.70 -15.36
N ALA A 46 1.26 -4.94 -14.84
CA ALA A 46 0.34 -5.29 -13.78
C ALA A 46 0.62 -4.40 -12.56
N GLY A 47 -0.40 -3.69 -12.08
CA GLY A 47 -0.26 -2.69 -11.03
C GLY A 47 0.25 -1.33 -11.50
N GLN A 48 0.31 -1.08 -12.82
CA GLN A 48 0.71 0.21 -13.40
C GLN A 48 -0.35 0.74 -14.36
N THR A 49 -0.48 2.07 -14.43
CA THR A 49 -1.32 2.76 -15.41
C THR A 49 -0.46 3.68 -16.27
N ARG A 50 -0.79 3.76 -17.56
CA ARG A 50 -0.13 4.67 -18.50
C ARG A 50 -1.10 5.78 -18.89
N THR A 51 -0.71 7.02 -18.62
CA THR A 51 -1.42 8.23 -19.03
C THR A 51 -0.49 9.08 -19.92
N GLU A 52 -1.00 10.20 -20.41
CA GLU A 52 -0.22 11.25 -21.05
C GLU A 52 0.86 11.85 -20.14
N LEU A 53 0.75 11.67 -18.82
CA LEU A 53 1.72 12.11 -17.82
C LEU A 53 2.86 11.09 -17.59
N GLY A 54 2.71 9.85 -18.08
CA GLY A 54 3.72 8.81 -17.95
C GLY A 54 3.15 7.46 -17.49
N VAL A 55 4.00 6.65 -16.87
CA VAL A 55 3.62 5.37 -16.26
C VAL A 55 3.70 5.51 -14.74
N GLY A 56 2.61 5.21 -14.05
CA GLY A 56 2.51 5.30 -12.59
C GLY A 56 1.97 4.03 -11.95
N ASN A 57 2.11 3.93 -10.63
CA ASN A 57 1.50 2.85 -9.86
C ASN A 57 -0.03 2.99 -9.88
N HIS A 58 -0.72 1.86 -9.89
CA HIS A 58 -2.18 1.79 -9.92
C HIS A 58 -2.65 0.80 -8.86
N LEU A 59 -3.47 1.27 -7.92
CA LEU A 59 -4.21 0.39 -7.00
C LEU A 59 -5.29 -0.36 -7.78
N LEU A 60 -5.14 -1.67 -7.95
CA LEU A 60 -5.99 -2.49 -8.83
C LEU A 60 -7.11 -3.23 -8.11
N PHE A 61 -7.18 -3.15 -6.79
CA PHE A 61 -8.26 -3.72 -6.00
C PHE A 61 -9.14 -2.63 -5.41
N SER A 62 -10.36 -3.01 -5.03
CA SER A 62 -11.40 -2.06 -4.63
C SER A 62 -11.17 -1.46 -3.24
N GLU A 63 -11.76 -0.30 -2.97
CA GLU A 63 -11.68 0.33 -1.65
C GLU A 63 -12.26 -0.56 -0.54
N GLU A 64 -13.27 -1.38 -0.82
CA GLU A 64 -13.86 -2.31 0.16
C GLU A 64 -12.85 -3.39 0.56
N LYS A 65 -12.01 -3.84 -0.38
CA LYS A 65 -10.94 -4.78 -0.07
C LYS A 65 -9.80 -4.12 0.71
N LEU A 66 -9.48 -2.86 0.42
CA LEU A 66 -8.52 -2.09 1.23
C LEU A 66 -9.00 -1.92 2.67
N LEU A 67 -10.28 -1.60 2.84
CA LEU A 67 -10.92 -1.54 4.13
C LEU A 67 -10.86 -2.89 4.84
N ALA A 68 -11.25 -3.98 4.18
CA ALA A 68 -11.24 -5.32 4.76
C ALA A 68 -9.83 -5.74 5.21
N ASN A 69 -8.81 -5.52 4.39
CA ASN A 69 -7.42 -5.80 4.73
C ASN A 69 -6.97 -4.97 5.94
N THR A 70 -7.30 -3.67 5.96
CA THR A 70 -6.97 -2.77 7.07
C THR A 70 -7.61 -3.24 8.38
N ARG A 71 -8.90 -3.62 8.35
CA ARG A 71 -9.59 -4.17 9.53
C ARG A 71 -8.97 -5.49 9.97
N GLY A 72 -8.56 -6.35 9.04
CA GLY A 72 -7.84 -7.60 9.35
C GLY A 72 -6.51 -7.34 10.06
N VAL A 73 -5.72 -6.38 9.58
CA VAL A 73 -4.46 -5.97 10.21
C VAL A 73 -4.70 -5.37 11.60
N GLN A 74 -5.71 -4.50 11.75
CA GLN A 74 -6.05 -3.91 13.05
C GLN A 74 -6.43 -4.97 14.08
N VAL A 75 -7.31 -5.92 13.72
CA VAL A 75 -7.72 -7.02 14.61
C VAL A 75 -6.52 -7.88 15.00
N ARG A 76 -5.62 -8.19 14.05
CA ARG A 76 -4.41 -8.98 14.33
C ARG A 76 -3.44 -8.29 15.31
N ASN A 77 -3.43 -6.96 15.33
CA ASN A 77 -2.56 -6.16 16.19
C ASN A 77 -3.31 -5.57 17.41
N ASP A 78 -4.48 -6.12 17.75
CA ASP A 78 -5.30 -5.70 18.89
C ASP A 78 -5.66 -4.20 18.91
N ILE A 79 -5.80 -3.59 17.72
CA ILE A 79 -6.23 -2.19 17.56
C ILE A 79 -7.76 -2.14 17.56
N GLU A 80 -8.34 -1.44 18.54
CA GLU A 80 -9.79 -1.29 18.67
C GLU A 80 -10.38 -0.48 17.51
N VAL A 81 -11.47 -0.99 16.92
CA VAL A 81 -12.22 -0.33 15.85
C VAL A 81 -13.66 -0.15 16.31
N THR A 82 -14.08 1.09 16.55
CA THR A 82 -15.43 1.41 17.02
C THR A 82 -16.53 0.97 16.03
N HIS A 83 -16.26 1.11 14.73
CA HIS A 83 -17.19 0.77 13.66
C HIS A 83 -16.45 0.06 12.52
N PRO A 84 -16.65 -1.26 12.32
CA PRO A 84 -15.96 -2.02 11.27
C PRO A 84 -16.14 -1.43 9.87
N ASP A 85 -17.34 -0.90 9.59
CA ASP A 85 -17.73 -0.33 8.30
C ASP A 85 -17.38 1.15 8.14
N ALA A 86 -16.73 1.77 9.14
CA ALA A 86 -16.30 3.16 9.00
C ALA A 86 -15.30 3.28 7.84
N SER A 87 -15.47 4.31 7.01
CA SER A 87 -14.55 4.61 5.92
C SER A 87 -13.15 4.88 6.46
N LEU A 88 -12.13 4.50 5.69
CA LEU A 88 -10.74 4.83 6.01
C LEU A 88 -10.52 6.34 5.93
N GLU A 89 -9.71 6.86 6.85
CA GLU A 89 -9.26 8.24 6.80
C GLU A 89 -8.43 8.47 5.53
N ALA A 90 -8.69 9.61 4.88
CA ALA A 90 -8.02 9.99 3.65
C ALA A 90 -7.91 11.50 3.56
N TRP A 91 -6.89 11.95 2.85
CA TRP A 91 -6.75 13.34 2.44
C TRP A 91 -7.34 13.52 1.04
N GLU A 92 -8.01 14.65 0.83
CA GLU A 92 -8.41 15.10 -0.49
C GLU A 92 -7.32 16.03 -1.02
N LEU A 93 -6.60 15.57 -2.05
CA LEU A 93 -5.50 16.31 -2.68
C LEU A 93 -5.90 16.65 -4.12
N PHE A 94 -5.60 17.87 -4.58
CA PHE A 94 -5.79 18.21 -5.98
C PHE A 94 -4.52 17.92 -6.78
N ASP A 95 -4.59 16.96 -7.71
CA ASP A 95 -3.50 16.67 -8.63
C ASP A 95 -3.52 17.69 -9.76
N ALA A 96 -2.60 18.66 -9.71
CA ALA A 96 -2.51 19.72 -10.71
C ALA A 96 -2.07 19.21 -12.11
N ALA A 97 -1.34 18.10 -12.18
CA ALA A 97 -0.87 17.56 -13.46
C ALA A 97 -2.00 16.81 -14.18
N ALA A 98 -2.81 16.04 -13.44
CA ALA A 98 -3.98 15.36 -13.96
C ALA A 98 -5.27 16.22 -13.95
N ASN A 99 -5.22 17.39 -13.31
CA ASN A 99 -6.36 18.31 -13.14
C ASN A 99 -7.60 17.64 -12.52
N GLU A 100 -7.39 16.78 -11.53
CA GLU A 100 -8.44 16.03 -10.83
C GLU A 100 -8.20 15.96 -9.32
N PRO A 101 -9.27 15.90 -8.50
CA PRO A 101 -9.13 15.56 -7.08
C PRO A 101 -8.75 14.08 -6.93
N ARG A 102 -7.83 13.80 -6.00
CA ARG A 102 -7.41 12.47 -5.58
C ARG A 102 -7.71 12.28 -4.11
N ARG A 103 -8.36 11.17 -3.80
CA ARG A 103 -8.49 10.68 -2.43
C ARG A 103 -7.27 9.83 -2.09
N CYS A 104 -6.55 10.21 -1.04
CA CYS A 104 -5.32 9.56 -0.61
C CYS A 104 -5.49 8.99 0.80
N PRO A 105 -5.71 7.66 0.93
CA PRO A 105 -5.80 7.01 2.24
C PRO A 105 -4.55 7.29 3.08
N HIS A 106 -4.77 7.51 4.38
CA HIS A 106 -3.71 7.77 5.33
C HIS A 106 -3.62 6.62 6.34
N PHE A 107 -2.42 6.07 6.49
CA PHE A 107 -2.13 4.99 7.43
C PHE A 107 -0.94 5.38 8.31
N SER A 108 -0.98 4.99 9.58
CA SER A 108 0.10 5.19 10.53
C SER A 108 0.52 3.86 11.15
N VAL A 109 1.80 3.77 11.50
CA VAL A 109 2.36 2.73 12.36
C VAL A 109 3.05 3.45 13.51
N GLU A 110 2.72 3.06 14.73
CA GLU A 110 3.28 3.66 15.95
C GLU A 110 4.22 2.66 16.61
N MET A 111 5.41 3.14 16.96
CA MET A 111 6.49 2.35 17.54
C MET A 111 7.16 3.17 18.64
N GLU A 112 7.51 2.53 19.75
CA GLU A 112 8.14 3.19 20.90
C GLU A 112 9.61 3.55 20.61
N THR A 113 10.15 4.55 21.29
CA THR A 113 11.54 4.97 21.11
C THR A 113 12.51 3.83 21.41
N GLY A 114 13.36 3.49 20.45
CA GLY A 114 14.32 2.38 20.58
C GLY A 114 13.83 1.05 20.03
N THR A 115 12.68 1.05 19.34
CA THR A 115 12.25 0.00 18.39
C THR A 115 12.47 0.46 16.94
#